data_AF-A0A974BZH9-F1
#
_entry.id   AF-A0A974BZH9-F1
#
_cell.length_a   1.000
_cell.length_b   1.000
_cell.length_c   1.000
_cell.angle_alpha   90.00
_cell.angle_beta   90.00
_cell.angle_gamma   90.00
#
_symmetry.space_group_name_H-M   'P 1'
#
loop_
_entity.id
_entity.type
_entity.pdbx_description
1 polymer ?
#
loop_
_entity_poly.entity_id
_entity_poly.type
_entity_poly.pdbx_seq_one_letter_code
_entity_poly.pdbx_strand_id
1 'polypeptide(L)'
;MFSSAASRGLRLTGKICSGRVAQIHVSSRHSLLYGYWAYVLGERTTKRFGPNSKIITVDGNLASGKGQIAKKLADRLGMRYFPEADEHYLDKTTGDGSILPSKFSGNCSLDKFYDDPKCPDGNSYRLQSWMYSVRLMQYSDALEHLLSTGIDHYNEIKGNSIDEFLPPHLVIYVDVPAAEVHKKILERGHVVEDIEYLKFDKSPWTEQNDVTYHHLRMFVEDKDKVASLITVPSYIPEITIGASEYDSAYYQYRSLPGRKYTKGYNADIGDKMIWLK
;
A
#
# COMPACT_ATOMS: atom_id res chain seq x y z
N MET A 1 23.56 45.57 -31.01
CA MET A 1 23.46 44.33 -31.80
C MET A 1 24.37 43.29 -31.13
N PHE A 2 23.82 42.49 -30.21
CA PHE A 2 24.56 41.40 -29.59
C PHE A 2 24.14 40.09 -30.26
N SER A 3 25.11 39.46 -30.90
CA SER A 3 24.97 38.24 -31.68
C SER A 3 24.71 37.03 -30.77
N SER A 4 23.71 36.24 -31.13
CA SER A 4 23.35 34.97 -30.50
C SER A 4 24.34 33.89 -30.94
N ALA A 5 25.02 33.25 -29.99
CA ALA A 5 25.74 32.01 -30.22
C ALA A 5 24.97 30.86 -29.57
N ALA A 6 24.28 30.06 -30.39
CA ALA A 6 23.61 28.84 -29.99
C ALA A 6 24.63 27.76 -29.63
N SER A 7 24.67 27.37 -28.34
CA SER A 7 25.41 26.19 -27.90
C SER A 7 24.64 24.92 -28.29
N ARG A 8 25.08 24.25 -29.36
CA ARG A 8 24.60 22.93 -29.76
C ARG A 8 24.98 21.91 -28.69
N GLY A 9 23.98 21.29 -28.06
CA GLY A 9 24.15 20.20 -27.12
C GLY A 9 24.75 18.95 -27.78
N LEU A 10 25.89 18.51 -27.28
CA LEU A 10 26.50 17.23 -27.61
C LEU A 10 25.76 16.14 -26.80
N ARG A 11 24.93 15.33 -27.46
CA ARG A 11 24.24 14.20 -26.84
C ARG A 11 25.21 13.03 -26.70
N LEU A 12 25.90 12.93 -25.56
CA LEU A 12 26.66 11.74 -25.20
C LEU A 12 25.68 10.62 -24.79
N THR A 13 25.41 9.70 -25.70
CA THR A 13 24.81 8.39 -25.37
C THR A 13 25.86 7.52 -24.68
N GLY A 14 26.04 7.74 -23.38
CA GLY A 14 26.83 6.86 -22.53
C GLY A 14 25.94 5.76 -21.95
N LYS A 15 26.13 4.51 -22.40
CA LYS A 15 25.67 3.33 -21.65
C LYS A 15 26.35 3.37 -20.28
N ILE A 16 25.60 3.61 -19.22
CA ILE A 16 26.09 3.47 -17.86
C ILE A 16 26.22 1.96 -17.59
N CYS A 17 27.43 1.44 -17.73
CA CYS A 17 27.81 0.17 -17.15
C CYS A 17 27.78 0.34 -15.63
N SER A 18 26.71 -0.16 -14.99
CA SER A 18 26.65 -0.31 -13.54
C SER A 18 27.76 -1.27 -13.11
N GLY A 19 28.82 -0.71 -12.52
CA GLY A 19 29.83 -1.49 -11.83
C GLY A 19 29.17 -2.20 -10.65
N ARG A 20 29.19 -3.54 -10.66
CA ARG A 20 28.83 -4.35 -9.50
C ARG A 20 29.86 -4.12 -8.39
N VAL A 21 29.63 -3.10 -7.58
CA VAL A 21 30.18 -3.07 -6.23
C VAL A 21 29.44 -4.14 -5.46
N ALA A 22 30.16 -5.14 -4.97
CA ALA A 22 29.63 -6.12 -4.04
C ALA A 22 29.26 -5.41 -2.74
N GLN A 23 28.04 -4.85 -2.69
CA GLN A 23 27.44 -4.45 -1.43
C GLN A 23 27.06 -5.73 -0.70
N ILE A 24 27.75 -6.00 0.41
CA ILE A 24 27.21 -6.91 1.41
C ILE A 24 25.96 -6.20 1.93
N HIS A 25 24.79 -6.62 1.44
CA HIS A 25 23.51 -6.19 1.98
C HIS A 25 23.43 -6.67 3.43
N VAL A 26 23.66 -5.76 4.37
CA VAL A 26 23.37 -5.95 5.80
C VAL A 26 22.04 -5.26 6.11
N SER A 27 20.98 -5.57 5.38
CA SER A 27 19.64 -5.40 5.93
C SER A 27 19.29 -6.71 6.62
N SER A 28 18.94 -6.65 7.92
CA SER A 28 18.25 -7.76 8.56
C SER A 28 16.98 -7.97 7.75
N ARG A 29 17.00 -8.96 6.84
CA ARG A 29 15.80 -9.34 6.11
C ARG A 29 14.73 -9.54 7.15
N HIS A 30 13.58 -8.90 6.96
CA HIS A 30 12.35 -9.30 7.62
C HIS A 30 12.34 -10.83 7.67
N SER A 31 11.95 -11.42 8.80
CA SER A 31 11.68 -12.85 8.84
C SER A 31 10.48 -13.08 7.91
N LEU A 32 10.73 -13.18 6.61
CA LEU A 32 9.73 -13.57 5.63
C LEU A 32 9.24 -14.92 6.12
N LEU A 33 7.98 -14.93 6.57
CA LEU A 33 7.36 -16.13 7.12
C LEU A 33 7.26 -17.20 6.03
N TYR A 34 7.20 -16.75 4.77
CA TYR A 34 7.17 -17.58 3.59
C TYR A 34 8.40 -17.34 2.71
N GLY A 35 8.84 -18.38 2.02
CA GLY A 35 10.05 -18.31 1.21
C GLY A 35 10.12 -19.45 0.21
N TYR A 36 11.25 -19.53 -0.50
CA TYR A 36 11.47 -20.57 -1.50
C TYR A 36 11.31 -21.98 -0.91
N TRP A 37 11.80 -22.21 0.32
CA TRP A 37 11.66 -23.51 0.98
C TRP A 37 10.21 -23.86 1.32
N ALA A 38 9.42 -22.91 1.83
CA ALA A 38 7.99 -23.15 2.08
C ALA A 38 7.26 -23.53 0.78
N TYR A 39 7.58 -22.83 -0.31
CA TYR A 39 7.07 -23.16 -1.63
C TYR A 39 7.48 -24.57 -2.08
N VAL A 40 8.76 -24.93 -2.01
CA VAL A 40 9.27 -26.26 -2.40
C VAL A 40 8.68 -27.37 -1.53
N LEU A 41 8.50 -27.13 -0.22
CA LEU A 41 7.90 -28.07 0.73
C LEU A 41 6.37 -28.22 0.55
N GLY A 42 5.79 -27.55 -0.44
CA GLY A 42 4.43 -27.82 -0.89
C GLY A 42 3.38 -26.79 -0.47
N GLU A 43 3.79 -25.68 0.17
CA GLU A 43 2.90 -24.55 0.42
C GLU A 43 2.63 -23.80 -0.91
N ARG A 44 1.60 -24.26 -1.63
CA ARG A 44 1.10 -23.65 -2.85
C ARG A 44 -0.08 -22.75 -2.55
N THR A 45 -0.11 -21.57 -3.19
CA THR A 45 -1.19 -20.59 -3.01
C THR A 45 -2.48 -21.06 -3.68
N THR A 46 -2.42 -21.66 -4.86
CA THR A 46 -3.61 -22.15 -5.58
C THR A 46 -4.42 -23.18 -4.79
N LYS A 47 -3.75 -24.00 -3.97
CA LYS A 47 -4.42 -25.00 -3.10
C LYS A 47 -5.30 -24.35 -2.02
N ARG A 48 -5.01 -23.10 -1.65
CA ARG A 48 -5.76 -22.35 -0.64
C ARG A 48 -6.89 -21.53 -1.26
N PHE A 49 -6.85 -21.29 -2.57
CA PHE A 49 -7.87 -20.51 -3.25
C PHE A 49 -9.15 -21.32 -3.38
N GLY A 50 -10.22 -20.82 -2.77
CA GLY A 50 -11.59 -21.27 -2.96
C GLY A 50 -12.34 -20.44 -4.01
N PRO A 51 -13.62 -20.75 -4.25
CA PRO A 51 -14.46 -20.00 -5.19
C PRO A 51 -14.69 -18.55 -4.76
N ASN A 52 -14.56 -18.25 -3.47
CA ASN A 52 -14.80 -16.93 -2.93
C ASN A 52 -13.53 -16.07 -2.90
N SER A 53 -12.31 -16.65 -3.05
CA SER A 53 -10.98 -16.01 -2.90
C SER A 53 -10.74 -14.86 -3.87
N LYS A 54 -11.36 -13.72 -3.59
CA LYS A 54 -11.44 -12.56 -4.48
C LYS A 54 -11.14 -11.29 -3.70
N ILE A 55 -10.61 -10.32 -4.43
CA ILE A 55 -10.46 -8.96 -3.93
C ILE A 55 -11.58 -8.13 -4.53
N ILE A 56 -12.49 -7.68 -3.67
CA ILE A 56 -13.56 -6.76 -4.05
C ILE A 56 -13.17 -5.39 -3.55
N THR A 57 -13.30 -4.40 -4.41
CA THR A 57 -13.10 -3.01 -4.04
C THR A 57 -14.40 -2.24 -4.15
N VAL A 58 -14.70 -1.39 -3.18
CA VAL A 58 -15.71 -0.33 -3.39
C VAL A 58 -15.01 0.99 -3.53
N ASP A 59 -15.41 1.69 -4.57
CA ASP A 59 -15.03 3.07 -4.80
C ASP A 59 -16.30 3.93 -4.87
N GLY A 60 -16.15 5.21 -4.65
CA GLY A 60 -17.27 6.14 -4.64
C GLY A 60 -16.86 7.54 -4.22
N ASN A 61 -17.81 8.46 -4.39
CA ASN A 61 -17.60 9.85 -4.01
C ASN A 61 -17.47 10.03 -2.48
N LEU A 62 -16.95 11.17 -2.04
CA LEU A 62 -16.89 11.53 -0.62
C LEU A 62 -18.31 11.56 -0.04
N ALA A 63 -18.47 11.05 1.18
CA ALA A 63 -19.75 10.94 1.89
C ALA A 63 -20.84 10.07 1.23
N SER A 64 -20.49 9.18 0.28
CA SER A 64 -21.44 8.20 -0.28
C SER A 64 -21.79 7.03 0.66
N GLY A 65 -21.24 6.98 1.88
CA GLY A 65 -21.54 5.91 2.86
C GLY A 65 -20.91 4.56 2.51
N LYS A 66 -19.96 4.57 1.55
CA LYS A 66 -19.24 3.44 0.99
C LYS A 66 -18.62 2.51 2.04
N GLY A 67 -17.94 3.06 3.05
CA GLY A 67 -17.37 2.24 4.14
C GLY A 67 -18.40 1.47 4.99
N GLN A 68 -19.64 1.94 5.14
CA GLN A 68 -20.67 1.18 5.86
C GLN A 68 -21.24 0.04 5.02
N ILE A 69 -21.40 0.29 3.72
CA ILE A 69 -21.84 -0.72 2.74
C ILE A 69 -20.81 -1.83 2.66
N ALA A 70 -19.54 -1.43 2.60
CA ALA A 70 -18.39 -2.31 2.61
C ALA A 70 -18.37 -3.28 3.76
N LYS A 71 -18.49 -2.74 4.98
CA LYS A 71 -18.47 -3.56 6.19
C LYS A 71 -19.62 -4.57 6.21
N LYS A 72 -20.84 -4.11 5.89
CA LYS A 72 -22.02 -4.99 5.81
C LYS A 72 -21.88 -6.08 4.74
N LEU A 73 -21.26 -5.76 3.61
CA LEU A 73 -21.03 -6.72 2.53
C LEU A 73 -19.99 -7.76 2.95
N ALA A 74 -18.88 -7.32 3.55
CA ALA A 74 -17.84 -8.20 4.07
C ALA A 74 -18.39 -9.16 5.14
N ASP A 75 -19.20 -8.65 6.08
CA ASP A 75 -19.83 -9.47 7.12
C ASP A 75 -20.76 -10.56 6.53
N ARG A 76 -21.46 -10.27 5.43
CA ARG A 76 -22.35 -11.23 4.75
C ARG A 76 -21.61 -12.28 3.95
N LEU A 77 -20.57 -11.87 3.23
CA LEU A 77 -19.74 -12.76 2.42
C LEU A 77 -18.70 -13.53 3.24
N GLY A 78 -18.52 -13.18 4.52
CA GLY A 78 -17.49 -13.77 5.39
C GLY A 78 -16.07 -13.33 5.03
N MET A 79 -15.94 -12.16 4.40
CA MET A 79 -14.66 -11.62 3.91
C MET A 79 -14.00 -10.74 4.97
N ARG A 80 -12.68 -10.58 4.90
CA ARG A 80 -11.98 -9.62 5.76
C ARG A 80 -12.20 -8.19 5.25
N TYR A 81 -12.72 -7.33 6.12
CA TYR A 81 -12.91 -5.90 5.84
C TYR A 81 -11.66 -5.09 6.19
N PHE A 82 -11.14 -4.33 5.23
CA PHE A 82 -10.16 -3.28 5.47
C PHE A 82 -10.85 -1.90 5.48
N PRO A 83 -10.71 -1.11 6.56
CA PRO A 83 -11.26 0.24 6.62
C PRO A 83 -10.57 1.18 5.63
N GLU A 84 -11.23 2.25 5.18
CA GLU A 84 -10.61 3.26 4.31
C GLU A 84 -9.28 3.75 4.92
N ALA A 85 -8.23 3.69 4.10
CA ALA A 85 -6.90 4.17 4.48
C ALA A 85 -6.94 5.65 4.88
N ASP A 86 -6.49 5.94 6.09
CA ASP A 86 -6.31 7.30 6.60
C ASP A 86 -4.83 7.72 6.58
N GLU A 87 -4.57 9.00 6.86
CA GLU A 87 -3.20 9.55 6.91
C GLU A 87 -2.29 8.82 7.92
N HIS A 88 -2.87 8.20 8.95
CA HIS A 88 -2.16 7.47 10.00
C HIS A 88 -2.21 5.94 9.84
N TYR A 89 -2.61 5.41 8.69
CA TYR A 89 -2.70 3.96 8.49
C TYR A 89 -1.37 3.25 8.76
N LEU A 90 -0.26 3.80 8.28
CA LEU A 90 1.08 3.23 8.47
C LEU A 90 1.50 3.21 9.94
N ASP A 91 1.09 4.21 10.71
CA ASP A 91 1.37 4.27 12.14
C ASP A 91 0.61 3.17 12.90
N LYS A 92 -0.62 2.87 12.46
CA LYS A 92 -1.47 1.81 13.05
C LYS A 92 -0.99 0.41 12.70
N THR A 93 -0.49 0.21 11.48
CA THR A 93 -0.01 -1.12 11.03
C THR A 93 1.41 -1.40 11.49
N THR A 94 2.22 -0.36 11.74
CA THR A 94 3.65 -0.51 12.05
C THR A 94 3.97 -0.22 13.52
N GLY A 95 4.86 -1.04 14.10
CA GLY A 95 5.33 -0.87 15.48
C GLY A 95 4.21 -1.07 16.51
N ASP A 96 4.02 -0.07 17.39
CA ASP A 96 3.12 -0.16 18.54
C ASP A 96 1.67 0.26 18.23
N GLY A 97 1.38 0.70 17.00
CA GLY A 97 0.06 1.17 16.59
C GLY A 97 -0.31 2.58 17.08
N SER A 98 0.60 3.26 17.79
CA SER A 98 0.43 4.63 18.25
C SER A 98 0.54 5.63 17.09
N ILE A 99 -0.36 6.60 17.05
CA ILE A 99 -0.31 7.71 16.08
C ILE A 99 0.95 8.54 16.31
N LEU A 100 1.75 8.73 15.25
CA LEU A 100 2.98 9.50 15.34
C LEU A 100 2.71 10.99 15.10
N PRO A 101 3.60 11.87 15.60
CA PRO A 101 3.60 13.27 15.19
C PRO A 101 3.65 13.40 13.66
N SER A 102 2.89 14.36 13.11
CA SER A 102 2.75 14.57 11.65
C SER A 102 4.09 14.67 10.90
N LYS A 103 5.14 15.18 11.55
CA LYS A 103 6.51 15.22 11.02
C LYS A 103 7.03 13.87 10.53
N PHE A 104 6.60 12.76 11.13
CA PHE A 104 7.01 11.41 10.75
C PHE A 104 6.04 10.74 9.77
N SER A 105 4.79 11.22 9.69
CA SER A 105 3.74 10.71 8.82
C SER A 105 3.55 11.61 7.59
N GLY A 106 4.63 11.83 6.83
CA GLY A 106 4.59 12.59 5.57
C GLY A 106 4.37 14.11 5.71
N ASN A 107 4.27 14.65 6.93
CA ASN A 107 4.01 16.06 7.22
C ASN A 107 2.79 16.62 6.46
N CYS A 108 1.77 15.79 6.24
CA CYS A 108 0.53 16.19 5.58
C CYS A 108 -0.64 16.19 6.56
N SER A 109 -1.66 16.98 6.25
CA SER A 109 -2.91 17.01 6.99
C SER A 109 -4.08 17.22 6.04
N LEU A 110 -5.10 16.38 6.18
CA LEU A 110 -6.35 16.52 5.43
C LEU A 110 -7.13 17.79 5.83
N ASP A 111 -7.16 18.12 7.13
CA ASP A 111 -7.85 19.31 7.63
C ASP A 111 -7.27 20.59 7.01
N LYS A 112 -5.93 20.70 6.99
CA LYS A 112 -5.24 21.82 6.36
C LYS A 112 -5.55 21.96 4.87
N PHE A 113 -5.79 20.84 4.18
CA PHE A 113 -6.19 20.85 2.76
C PHE A 113 -7.62 21.36 2.58
N TYR A 114 -8.54 21.04 3.48
CA TYR A 114 -9.90 21.57 3.43
C TYR A 114 -9.97 23.06 3.73
N ASP A 115 -9.13 23.56 4.64
CA ASP A 115 -9.06 24.97 4.98
C ASP A 115 -8.48 25.82 3.82
N ASP A 116 -7.34 25.41 3.26
CA ASP A 116 -6.72 26.08 2.12
C ASP A 116 -6.04 25.08 1.15
N PRO A 117 -6.75 24.64 0.09
CA PRO A 117 -6.21 23.68 -0.86
C PRO A 117 -5.13 24.26 -1.77
N LYS A 118 -4.93 25.58 -1.80
CA LYS A 118 -3.91 26.27 -2.61
C LYS A 118 -2.75 26.81 -1.77
N CYS A 119 -2.64 26.36 -0.53
CA CYS A 119 -1.57 26.75 0.37
C CYS A 119 -0.20 26.52 -0.29
N PRO A 120 0.71 27.52 -0.29
CA PRO A 120 2.04 27.41 -0.91
C PRO A 120 2.98 26.43 -0.18
N ASP A 121 2.57 25.87 0.96
CA ASP A 121 3.30 24.86 1.74
C ASP A 121 3.44 23.50 1.02
N GLY A 122 2.75 23.31 -0.10
CA GLY A 122 2.77 22.05 -0.86
C GLY A 122 1.98 20.91 -0.22
N ASN A 123 1.21 21.19 0.85
CA ASN A 123 0.40 20.19 1.57
C ASN A 123 -0.51 19.39 0.63
N SER A 124 -1.12 20.03 -0.37
CA SER A 124 -2.07 19.39 -1.28
C SER A 124 -1.45 18.22 -2.06
N TYR A 125 -0.28 18.44 -2.67
CA TYR A 125 0.40 17.38 -3.42
C TYR A 125 1.07 16.37 -2.48
N ARG A 126 1.64 16.83 -1.36
CA ARG A 126 2.22 15.97 -0.33
C ARG A 126 1.20 14.99 0.25
N LEU A 127 0.00 15.49 0.58
CA LEU A 127 -1.13 14.68 1.02
C LEU A 127 -1.56 13.67 -0.05
N GLN A 128 -1.68 14.09 -1.31
CA GLN A 128 -2.06 13.18 -2.40
C GLN A 128 -1.03 12.04 -2.58
N SER A 129 0.26 12.36 -2.54
CA SER A 129 1.34 11.38 -2.64
C SER A 129 1.38 10.45 -1.42
N TRP A 130 1.16 10.99 -0.21
CA TRP A 130 1.08 10.19 1.01
C TRP A 130 -0.13 9.23 0.98
N MET A 131 -1.31 9.72 0.64
CA MET A 131 -2.53 8.90 0.53
C MET A 131 -2.39 7.82 -0.55
N TYR A 132 -1.72 8.12 -1.67
CA TYR A 132 -1.40 7.11 -2.68
C TYR A 132 -0.51 5.99 -2.12
N SER A 133 0.54 6.38 -1.40
CA SER A 133 1.49 5.47 -0.76
C SER A 133 0.80 4.58 0.27
N VAL A 134 -0.03 5.18 1.13
CA VAL A 134 -0.80 4.45 2.14
C VAL A 134 -1.77 3.44 1.50
N ARG A 135 -2.52 3.84 0.47
CA ARG A 135 -3.46 2.94 -0.23
C ARG A 135 -2.73 1.79 -0.91
N LEU A 136 -1.53 2.04 -1.43
CA LEU A 136 -0.71 0.97 -2.01
C LEU A 136 -0.26 -0.04 -0.95
N MET A 137 0.15 0.44 0.23
CA MET A 137 0.55 -0.40 1.35
C MET A 137 -0.63 -1.24 1.86
N GLN A 138 -1.81 -0.62 1.98
CA GLN A 138 -3.04 -1.34 2.30
C GLN A 138 -3.38 -2.42 1.26
N TYR A 139 -3.19 -2.13 -0.03
CA TYR A 139 -3.41 -3.14 -1.06
C TYR A 139 -2.43 -4.30 -0.95
N SER A 140 -1.17 -4.01 -0.65
CA SER A 140 -0.15 -5.02 -0.39
C SER A 140 -0.52 -5.91 0.80
N ASP A 141 -1.03 -5.34 1.90
CA ASP A 141 -1.48 -6.10 3.07
C ASP A 141 -2.69 -7.00 2.76
N ALA A 142 -3.63 -6.51 1.95
CA ALA A 142 -4.76 -7.32 1.51
C ALA A 142 -4.36 -8.45 0.56
N LEU A 143 -3.43 -8.20 -0.37
CA LEU A 143 -2.87 -9.23 -1.25
C LEU A 143 -2.09 -10.27 -0.47
N GLU A 144 -1.24 -9.84 0.48
CA GLU A 144 -0.51 -10.73 1.37
C GLU A 144 -1.49 -11.66 2.12
N HIS A 145 -2.58 -11.10 2.64
CA HIS A 145 -3.59 -11.90 3.32
C HIS A 145 -4.30 -12.87 2.36
N LEU A 146 -4.65 -12.45 1.14
CA LEU A 146 -5.24 -13.33 0.13
C LEU A 146 -4.33 -14.51 -0.17
N LEU A 147 -3.07 -14.22 -0.49
CA LEU A 147 -2.09 -15.19 -0.96
C LEU A 147 -1.62 -16.16 0.15
N SER A 148 -1.74 -15.76 1.42
CA SER A 148 -1.39 -16.58 2.58
C SER A 148 -2.56 -17.41 3.10
N THR A 149 -3.75 -16.82 3.25
CA THR A 149 -4.91 -17.49 3.86
C THR A 149 -5.84 -18.15 2.84
N GLY A 150 -5.89 -17.64 1.60
CA GLY A 150 -6.94 -17.97 0.65
C GLY A 150 -8.31 -17.39 1.01
N ILE A 151 -8.43 -16.64 2.10
CA ILE A 151 -9.66 -15.93 2.49
C ILE A 151 -9.71 -14.60 1.76
N ASP A 152 -10.89 -14.21 1.34
CA ASP A 152 -11.18 -13.09 0.45
C ASP A 152 -11.07 -11.73 1.16
N HIS A 153 -10.81 -10.69 0.36
CA HIS A 153 -10.61 -9.33 0.87
C HIS A 153 -11.56 -8.32 0.29
N TYR A 154 -11.93 -7.39 1.16
CA TYR A 154 -12.58 -6.16 0.78
C TYR A 154 -11.64 -4.98 0.99
N ASN A 155 -11.43 -4.17 -0.05
CA ASN A 155 -10.60 -2.98 -0.01
C ASN A 155 -11.32 -1.74 -0.53
N GLU A 156 -11.29 -0.65 0.20
CA GLU A 156 -11.71 0.64 -0.33
C GLU A 156 -10.51 1.34 -0.98
N ILE A 157 -10.18 0.94 -2.22
CA ILE A 157 -9.02 1.47 -2.95
C ILE A 157 -9.50 2.30 -4.14
N LYS A 158 -8.99 3.53 -4.20
CA LYS A 158 -9.02 4.34 -5.41
C LYS A 158 -7.87 3.92 -6.32
N GLY A 159 -8.19 3.75 -7.61
CA GLY A 159 -7.32 3.25 -8.67
C GLY A 159 -5.83 3.50 -8.49
N ASN A 160 -5.10 2.43 -8.18
CA ASN A 160 -3.65 2.37 -8.26
C ASN A 160 -3.30 1.48 -9.46
N SER A 161 -2.90 2.08 -10.58
CA SER A 161 -2.33 1.39 -11.74
C SER A 161 -0.82 1.24 -11.53
N ILE A 162 -0.40 0.17 -10.88
CA ILE A 162 1.01 -0.24 -10.82
C ILE A 162 1.07 -1.62 -11.46
N ASP A 163 1.88 -1.75 -12.52
CA ASP A 163 1.95 -2.95 -13.36
C ASP A 163 2.45 -4.19 -12.60
N GLU A 164 3.16 -3.98 -11.47
CA GLU A 164 3.61 -5.04 -10.57
C GLU A 164 2.48 -5.72 -9.80
N PHE A 165 1.31 -5.08 -9.71
CA PHE A 165 0.17 -5.58 -8.96
C PHE A 165 -0.97 -6.06 -9.87
N LEU A 166 -1.60 -7.17 -9.50
CA LEU A 166 -2.84 -7.59 -10.16
C LEU A 166 -3.98 -6.63 -9.76
N PRO A 167 -4.89 -6.26 -10.69
CA PRO A 167 -6.02 -5.39 -10.38
C PRO A 167 -7.02 -6.10 -9.46
N PRO A 168 -7.92 -5.41 -8.75
CA PRO A 168 -8.98 -6.06 -7.99
C PRO A 168 -9.87 -6.92 -8.91
N HIS A 169 -10.48 -7.97 -8.36
CA HIS A 169 -11.36 -8.85 -9.13
C HIS A 169 -12.66 -8.15 -9.53
N LEU A 170 -13.19 -7.34 -8.61
CA LEU A 170 -14.42 -6.57 -8.79
C LEU A 170 -14.23 -5.17 -8.20
N VAL A 171 -14.69 -4.16 -8.92
CA VAL A 171 -14.82 -2.78 -8.43
C VAL A 171 -16.31 -2.44 -8.42
N ILE A 172 -16.85 -2.13 -7.26
CA ILE A 172 -18.23 -1.68 -7.07
C ILE A 172 -18.19 -0.17 -6.88
N TYR A 173 -18.76 0.57 -7.82
CA TYR A 173 -18.77 2.02 -7.75
C TYR A 173 -20.09 2.55 -7.20
N VAL A 174 -20.01 3.43 -6.20
CA VAL A 174 -21.17 4.05 -5.53
C VAL A 174 -21.29 5.51 -5.92
N ASP A 175 -22.13 5.77 -6.93
CA ASP A 175 -22.36 7.09 -7.53
C ASP A 175 -23.31 8.01 -6.73
N VAL A 176 -24.04 7.45 -5.75
CA VAL A 176 -25.16 8.15 -5.09
C VAL A 176 -24.80 8.50 -3.64
N PRO A 177 -25.18 9.70 -3.12
CA PRO A 177 -24.94 10.08 -1.73
C PRO A 177 -25.62 9.12 -0.74
N ALA A 178 -24.97 8.89 0.41
CA ALA A 178 -25.29 7.83 1.37
C ALA A 178 -26.78 7.73 1.76
N ALA A 179 -27.45 8.89 1.89
CA ALA A 179 -28.83 8.98 2.35
C ALA A 179 -29.82 8.23 1.45
N GLU A 180 -29.61 8.24 0.13
CA GLU A 180 -30.47 7.50 -0.81
C GLU A 180 -30.05 6.04 -0.95
N VAL A 181 -28.75 5.76 -0.86
CA VAL A 181 -28.18 4.43 -1.03
C VAL A 181 -28.62 3.49 0.09
N HIS A 182 -28.64 3.97 1.34
CA HIS A 182 -29.05 3.14 2.47
C HIS A 182 -30.51 2.66 2.36
N LYS A 183 -31.42 3.51 1.86
CA LYS A 183 -32.82 3.09 1.58
C LYS A 183 -32.88 2.06 0.46
N LYS A 184 -32.21 2.33 -0.67
CA LYS A 184 -32.24 1.45 -1.85
C LYS A 184 -31.55 0.10 -1.62
N ILE A 185 -30.51 0.01 -0.79
CA ILE A 185 -29.81 -1.26 -0.48
C ILE A 185 -30.61 -2.11 0.52
N LEU A 186 -31.25 -1.49 1.52
CA LEU A 186 -32.15 -2.19 2.44
C LEU A 186 -33.38 -2.75 1.70
N GLU A 187 -33.89 -2.01 0.73
CA GLU A 187 -35.01 -2.44 -0.10
C GLU A 187 -34.61 -3.47 -1.16
N ARG A 188 -33.38 -3.44 -1.69
CA ARG A 188 -32.99 -4.33 -2.79
C ARG A 188 -32.35 -5.64 -2.40
N GLY A 189 -31.59 -5.79 -1.31
CA GLY A 189 -31.06 -7.10 -0.87
C GLY A 189 -30.15 -7.90 -1.84
N HIS A 190 -30.13 -7.58 -3.14
CA HIS A 190 -29.64 -8.41 -4.25
C HIS A 190 -28.16 -8.26 -4.55
N VAL A 191 -27.45 -7.26 -4.00
CA VAL A 191 -26.04 -7.01 -4.37
C VAL A 191 -25.14 -8.22 -4.05
N VAL A 192 -25.45 -8.97 -2.99
CA VAL A 192 -24.71 -10.20 -2.63
C VAL A 192 -24.97 -11.30 -3.66
N GLU A 193 -26.24 -11.49 -4.02
CA GLU A 193 -26.67 -12.49 -5.02
C GLU A 193 -26.09 -12.17 -6.40
N ASP A 194 -26.06 -10.89 -6.76
CA ASP A 194 -25.45 -10.41 -8.00
C ASP A 194 -23.96 -10.76 -8.05
N ILE A 195 -23.22 -10.57 -6.94
CA ILE A 195 -21.79 -10.89 -6.84
C ILE A 195 -21.54 -12.39 -7.02
N GLU A 196 -22.37 -13.24 -6.41
CA GLU A 196 -22.25 -14.70 -6.53
C GLU A 196 -22.54 -15.19 -7.97
N TYR A 197 -23.42 -14.52 -8.69
CA TYR A 197 -23.76 -14.87 -10.07
C TYR A 197 -22.72 -14.39 -11.10
N LEU A 198 -21.82 -13.47 -10.74
CA LEU A 198 -20.81 -12.95 -11.65
C LEU A 198 -19.76 -14.00 -12.03
N LYS A 199 -19.55 -14.17 -13.33
CA LYS A 199 -18.48 -14.99 -13.92
C LYS A 199 -17.29 -14.11 -14.30
N PHE A 200 -16.10 -14.50 -13.87
CA PHE A 200 -14.86 -13.71 -14.02
C PHE A 200 -13.97 -14.26 -15.14
N ASP A 201 -14.53 -14.40 -16.35
CA ASP A 201 -13.88 -15.13 -17.44
C ASP A 201 -12.73 -14.36 -18.11
N LYS A 202 -12.68 -13.03 -17.98
CA LYS A 202 -11.71 -12.13 -18.68
C LYS A 202 -10.66 -11.52 -17.75
N SER A 203 -10.39 -12.14 -16.61
CA SER A 203 -9.57 -11.54 -15.56
C SER A 203 -8.09 -11.96 -15.68
N PRO A 204 -7.11 -11.06 -15.54
CA PRO A 204 -5.68 -11.44 -15.57
C PRO A 204 -5.27 -12.42 -14.45
N TRP A 205 -6.17 -12.62 -13.47
CA TRP A 205 -6.07 -13.62 -12.41
C TRP A 205 -6.17 -15.06 -12.90
N THR A 206 -6.87 -15.33 -14.02
CA THR A 206 -7.03 -16.69 -14.55
C THR A 206 -5.77 -17.18 -15.26
N GLU A 207 -4.91 -16.27 -15.72
CA GLU A 207 -3.64 -16.58 -16.39
C GLU A 207 -2.50 -16.89 -15.40
N GLN A 208 -2.73 -16.73 -14.10
CA GLN A 208 -1.70 -16.87 -13.07
C GLN A 208 -1.49 -18.33 -12.65
N ASN A 209 -0.23 -18.67 -12.39
CA ASN A 209 0.20 -19.98 -11.94
C ASN A 209 0.80 -19.92 -10.53
N ASP A 210 1.00 -21.06 -9.88
CA ASP A 210 1.64 -21.12 -8.54
C ASP A 210 2.99 -20.41 -8.48
N VAL A 211 3.75 -20.41 -9.58
CA VAL A 211 5.04 -19.70 -9.67
C VAL A 211 4.84 -18.19 -9.65
N THR A 212 3.87 -17.67 -10.41
CA THR A 212 3.64 -16.21 -10.46
C THR A 212 3.06 -15.74 -9.12
N TYR A 213 2.15 -16.50 -8.51
CA TYR A 213 1.66 -16.23 -7.16
C TYR A 213 2.76 -16.28 -6.09
N HIS A 214 3.73 -17.20 -6.21
CA HIS A 214 4.88 -17.24 -5.29
C HIS A 214 5.71 -15.94 -5.37
N HIS A 215 6.02 -15.45 -6.57
CA HIS A 215 6.78 -14.21 -6.74
C HIS A 215 5.99 -13.00 -6.25
N LEU A 216 4.69 -12.94 -6.55
CA LEU A 216 3.81 -11.88 -6.05
C LEU A 216 3.76 -11.89 -4.51
N ARG A 217 3.63 -13.06 -3.88
CA ARG A 217 3.63 -13.20 -2.42
C ARG A 217 4.94 -12.72 -1.79
N MET A 218 6.08 -13.16 -2.34
CA MET A 218 7.40 -12.69 -1.92
C MET A 218 7.56 -11.17 -2.07
N PHE A 219 6.94 -10.58 -3.09
CA PHE A 219 6.98 -9.15 -3.33
C PHE A 219 6.12 -8.36 -2.33
N VAL A 220 4.89 -8.80 -2.06
CA VAL A 220 3.97 -8.08 -1.15
C VAL A 220 4.34 -8.23 0.33
N GLU A 221 4.98 -9.34 0.72
CA GLU A 221 5.51 -9.53 2.08
C GLU A 221 6.67 -8.56 2.38
N ASP A 222 7.45 -8.17 1.37
CA ASP A 222 8.54 -7.20 1.49
C ASP A 222 8.03 -5.76 1.29
N LYS A 223 7.58 -5.15 2.39
CA LYS A 223 7.02 -3.80 2.39
C LYS A 223 8.03 -2.71 1.98
N ASP A 224 9.32 -2.90 2.25
CA ASP A 224 10.36 -1.96 1.81
C ASP A 224 10.48 -1.99 0.28
N LYS A 225 10.38 -3.18 -0.32
CA LYS A 225 10.38 -3.33 -1.78
C LYS A 225 9.13 -2.74 -2.43
N VAL A 226 7.95 -2.88 -1.81
CA VAL A 226 6.73 -2.20 -2.27
C VAL A 226 6.90 -0.67 -2.19
N ALA A 227 7.45 -0.16 -1.07
CA ALA A 227 7.73 1.26 -0.89
C ALA A 227 8.80 1.81 -1.88
N SER A 228 9.66 0.94 -2.42
CA SER A 228 10.63 1.37 -3.44
C SER A 228 9.97 1.80 -4.76
N LEU A 229 8.77 1.30 -5.08
CA LEU A 229 8.05 1.67 -6.30
C LEU A 229 7.51 3.11 -6.27
N ILE A 230 7.18 3.61 -5.08
CA ILE A 230 6.65 4.98 -4.88
C ILE A 230 7.77 6.01 -4.69
N THR A 231 8.96 5.56 -4.27
CA THR A 231 10.08 6.46 -3.93
C THR A 231 10.92 6.72 -5.18
N VAL A 232 10.44 7.62 -6.04
CA VAL A 232 11.16 8.03 -7.25
C VAL A 232 12.15 9.15 -6.92
N PRO A 233 13.43 9.04 -7.32
CA PRO A 233 14.44 10.09 -7.09
C PRO A 233 14.28 11.26 -8.07
N SER A 234 13.08 11.84 -8.11
CA SER A 234 12.77 13.04 -8.88
C SER A 234 12.60 14.23 -7.93
N TYR A 235 13.30 15.32 -8.21
CA TYR A 235 13.16 16.54 -7.42
C TYR A 235 11.81 17.20 -7.70
N ILE A 236 10.96 17.24 -6.68
CA ILE A 236 9.67 17.94 -6.66
C ILE A 236 9.64 18.83 -5.41
N PRO A 237 9.50 20.16 -5.54
CA PRO A 237 9.67 21.07 -4.40
C PRO A 237 8.67 20.85 -3.25
N GLU A 238 7.47 20.34 -3.53
CA GLU A 238 6.43 20.10 -2.51
C GLU A 238 6.67 18.85 -1.65
N ILE A 239 7.44 17.89 -2.17
CA ILE A 239 7.70 16.58 -1.51
C ILE A 239 9.16 16.44 -1.08
N THR A 240 10.09 17.04 -1.82
CA THR A 240 11.52 16.82 -1.57
C THR A 240 11.94 17.50 -0.28
N ILE A 241 12.39 16.70 0.68
CA ILE A 241 12.89 17.16 1.96
C ILE A 241 14.40 17.43 1.85
N GLY A 242 14.86 18.53 2.46
CA GLY A 242 16.29 18.83 2.52
C GLY A 242 17.05 17.78 3.33
N ALA A 243 18.30 17.47 2.94
CA ALA A 243 19.10 16.43 3.58
C ALA A 243 19.26 16.64 5.11
N SER A 244 19.49 17.87 5.55
CA SER A 244 19.63 18.21 6.98
C SER A 244 18.34 18.00 7.77
N GLU A 245 17.19 18.31 7.16
CA GLU A 245 15.88 18.12 7.79
C GLU A 245 15.55 16.62 7.87
N TYR A 246 15.82 15.87 6.80
CA TYR A 246 15.66 14.42 6.76
C TYR A 246 16.54 13.72 7.81
N ASP A 247 17.83 14.09 7.92
CA ASP A 247 18.76 13.52 8.89
C ASP A 247 18.29 13.77 10.34
N SER A 248 17.87 15.01 10.63
CA SER A 248 17.28 15.37 11.92
C SER A 248 16.02 14.55 12.24
N ALA A 249 15.09 14.44 11.27
CA ALA A 249 13.87 13.66 11.44
C ALA A 249 14.16 12.17 11.63
N TYR A 250 15.12 11.62 10.90
CA TYR A 250 15.52 10.22 10.99
C TYR A 250 16.04 9.83 12.38
N TYR A 251 16.94 10.63 12.96
CA TYR A 251 17.44 10.35 14.31
C TYR A 251 16.37 10.58 15.39
N GLN A 252 15.49 11.58 15.21
CA GLN A 252 14.36 11.78 16.11
C GLN A 252 13.40 10.59 16.08
N TYR A 253 13.09 10.06 14.89
CA TYR A 253 12.26 8.86 14.74
C TYR A 253 12.90 7.65 15.43
N ARG A 254 14.21 7.43 15.25
CA ARG A 254 14.94 6.34 15.90
C ARG A 254 15.10 6.50 17.42
N SER A 255 14.97 7.71 17.94
CA SER A 255 14.96 7.96 19.38
C SER A 255 13.62 7.61 20.04
N LEU A 256 12.55 7.43 19.26
CA LEU A 256 11.27 6.97 19.78
C LEU A 256 11.40 5.54 20.30
N PRO A 257 10.66 5.19 21.38
CA PRO A 257 10.68 3.84 21.93
C PRO A 257 10.24 2.84 20.85
N GLY A 258 10.94 1.70 20.74
CA GLY A 258 10.59 0.62 19.81
C GLY A 258 10.97 0.83 18.36
N ARG A 259 11.60 1.96 18.03
CA ARG A 259 11.89 2.36 16.63
C ARG A 259 13.38 2.45 16.32
N LYS A 260 14.24 2.14 17.30
CA LYS A 260 15.70 2.19 17.12
C LYS A 260 16.23 0.99 16.33
N TYR A 261 15.71 -0.20 16.64
CA TYR A 261 16.07 -1.46 16.00
C TYR A 261 14.84 -2.13 15.40
N THR A 262 15.07 -3.23 14.68
CA THR A 262 14.00 -4.06 14.14
C THR A 262 13.09 -4.60 15.24
N LYS A 263 11.83 -4.82 14.91
CA LYS A 263 10.82 -5.37 15.82
C LYS A 263 11.33 -6.68 16.44
N GLY A 264 11.26 -6.80 17.77
CA GLY A 264 11.75 -7.96 18.50
C GLY A 264 13.18 -7.82 19.05
N TYR A 265 13.87 -6.71 18.77
CA TYR A 265 15.23 -6.41 19.24
C TYR A 265 15.32 -5.10 20.06
N ASN A 266 14.20 -4.55 20.50
CA ASN A 266 14.11 -3.28 21.22
C ASN A 266 13.96 -3.52 22.74
N ALA A 267 15.08 -3.41 23.47
CA ALA A 267 15.13 -3.64 24.92
C ALA A 267 14.29 -2.64 25.73
N ASP A 268 14.11 -1.43 25.21
CA ASP A 268 13.33 -0.32 25.75
C ASP A 268 11.83 -0.61 25.83
N ILE A 269 11.29 -1.47 24.95
CA ILE A 269 9.90 -1.97 25.02
C ILE A 269 9.80 -3.31 25.75
N GLY A 270 10.94 -3.84 26.22
CA GLY A 270 10.98 -5.11 26.95
C GLY A 270 11.04 -6.34 26.05
N ASP A 271 11.56 -6.21 24.82
CA ASP A 271 11.85 -7.37 23.99
C ASP A 271 12.81 -8.33 24.70
N LYS A 272 12.43 -9.61 24.77
CA LYS A 272 13.21 -10.65 25.43
C LYS A 272 14.02 -11.46 24.43
N MET A 273 15.07 -12.12 24.93
CA MET A 273 15.95 -13.01 24.16
C MET A 273 16.65 -12.33 22.98
N ILE A 274 16.93 -11.02 23.09
CA ILE A 274 17.52 -10.20 22.00
C ILE A 274 18.84 -10.80 21.50
N TRP A 275 19.66 -11.36 22.40
CA TRP A 275 20.95 -11.97 22.07
C TRP A 275 20.85 -13.36 21.39
N LEU A 276 19.67 -13.98 21.41
CA LEU A 276 19.44 -15.36 20.99
C LEU A 276 18.41 -15.47 19.84
N LYS A 277 18.06 -14.35 19.21
CA LYS A 277 17.27 -14.27 17.98
C LYS A 277 18.19 -13.97 16.81
#